data_AF-L7EX22-F1
#
_entry.id   AF-L7EX22-F1
#
_cell.length_a   1.000
_cell.length_b   1.000
_cell.length_c   1.000
_cell.angle_alpha   90.00
_cell.angle_beta   90.00
_cell.angle_gamma   90.00
#
_symmetry.space_group_name_H-M   'P 1'
#
loop_
_entity.id
_entity.type
_entity.pdbx_description
1 polymer ?
#
loop_
_entity_poly.entity_id
_entity_poly.type
_entity_poly.pdbx_seq_one_letter_code
_entity_poly.pdbx_strand_id
1 'polypeptide(L)' 'MTIRVYTVSIGSGEIVEDRGTVRVLGSDGPLPLRNAFPPCACPLHRRQEAAL' A
#
# COMPACT_ATOMS: atom_id res chain seq x y z
N MET A 1 5.79 -10.49 9.98
CA MET A 1 4.68 -10.85 9.06
C MET A 1 5.21 -11.10 7.66
N THR A 2 4.44 -11.74 6.78
CA THR A 2 4.82 -11.98 5.38
C THR A 2 3.76 -11.42 4.44
N ILE A 3 4.21 -10.92 3.29
CA ILE A 3 3.34 -10.44 2.22
C ILE A 3 3.66 -11.25 0.97
N ARG A 4 2.63 -11.69 0.22
CA ARG A 4 2.79 -12.29 -1.11
C ARG A 4 2.70 -11.18 -2.16
N VAL A 5 3.65 -11.13 -3.08
CA VAL A 5 3.75 -10.05 -4.07
C VAL A 5 3.52 -10.61 -5.46
N TYR A 6 2.58 -10.02 -6.19
CA TYR A 6 2.23 -10.39 -7.55
C TYR A 6 2.33 -9.18 -8.48
N THR A 7 2.78 -9.40 -9.71
CA THR A 7 2.50 -8.48 -10.81
C THR A 7 1.19 -8.91 -11.43
N VAL A 8 0.28 -7.97 -11.65
CA VAL A 8 -1.02 -8.24 -12.29
C VAL A 8 -1.16 -7.45 -13.59
N SER A 9 -1.93 -7.99 -14.52
CA SER A 9 -2.33 -7.28 -15.74
C SER A 9 -3.19 -6.07 -15.39
N ILE A 10 -2.96 -4.97 -16.11
CA ILE A 10 -3.83 -3.79 -16.00
C ILE A 10 -5.18 -4.14 -16.65
N GLY A 11 -6.28 -3.96 -15.90
CA GLY A 11 -7.63 -4.20 -16.37
C GLY A 11 -8.22 -5.54 -15.93
N SER A 12 -7.62 -6.68 -16.31
CA SER A 12 -8.15 -8.00 -15.92
C SER A 12 -7.73 -8.43 -14.52
N GLY A 13 -6.65 -7.87 -13.96
CA GLY A 13 -6.17 -8.21 -12.62
C GLY A 13 -5.60 -9.62 -12.50
N GLU A 14 -5.38 -10.29 -13.63
CA GLU A 14 -4.77 -11.62 -13.68
C GLU A 14 -3.29 -11.54 -13.28
N ILE A 15 -2.82 -12.55 -12.54
CA ILE A 15 -1.42 -12.61 -12.11
C ILE A 15 -0.55 -12.95 -13.33
N VAL A 16 0.34 -12.02 -13.69
CA VAL A 16 1.33 -12.22 -14.76
C VAL A 16 2.70 -12.63 -14.22
N GLU A 17 2.95 -12.42 -12.93
CA GLU A 17 4.19 -12.81 -12.26
C GLU A 17 3.96 -13.03 -10.76
N ASP A 18 4.44 -14.14 -10.21
CA ASP A 18 4.58 -14.33 -8.77
C ASP A 18 5.99 -13.92 -8.34
N ARG A 19 6.10 -12.81 -7.62
CA ARG A 19 7.37 -12.28 -7.08
C ARG A 19 7.73 -12.87 -5.72
N GLY A 20 6.95 -13.84 -5.26
CA GLY A 20 7.21 -14.61 -4.07
C GLY A 20 6.76 -13.92 -2.78
N THR A 21 7.34 -14.40 -1.68
CA THR A 21 6.97 -13.99 -0.32
C THR A 21 8.03 -13.07 0.26
N VAL A 22 7.63 -11.85 0.62
CA VAL A 22 8.49 -10.87 1.28
C VAL A 22 8.27 -10.93 2.78
N ARG A 23 9.36 -11.09 3.54
CA ARG A 23 9.33 -10.93 5.00
C ARG A 23 9.28 -9.45 5.32
N VAL A 24 8.26 -9.03 6.07
CA VAL A 24 8.15 -7.67 6.55
C VAL A 24 8.14 -7.65 8.08
N LEU A 25 8.83 -6.67 8.64
CA LEU A 25 8.82 -6.42 10.07
C LEU A 25 7.38 -6.06 10.45
N GLY A 26 6.81 -6.78 11.41
CA GLY A 26 5.58 -6.34 12.06
C GLY A 26 5.86 -5.03 12.77
N SER A 27 4.95 -4.06 12.71
CA SER A 27 4.93 -3.03 13.75
C SER A 27 4.19 -3.60 14.95
N ASP A 28 4.86 -3.69 16.11
CA ASP A 28 4.25 -4.17 17.35
C ASP A 28 3.23 -3.18 17.95
N GLY A 29 3.02 -2.04 17.28
CA GLY A 29 2.06 -1.02 17.67
C GLY A 29 0.97 -0.80 16.61
N PRO A 30 -0.14 -0.15 17.00
CA PRO A 30 -1.14 0.29 16.04
C PRO A 30 -0.47 1.13 14.95
N LEU A 31 -0.94 0.97 13.71
CA LEU A 31 -0.54 1.86 12.62
C LEU A 31 -0.71 3.31 13.11
N PRO A 32 0.29 4.20 12.90
CA PRO A 32 0.18 5.57 13.35
C PRO A 32 -1.14 6.14 12.83
N LEU A 33 -1.90 6.77 13.74
CA LEU A 33 -3.16 7.42 13.40
C LEU A 33 -2.92 8.31 12.18
N ARG A 34 -3.78 8.18 11.16
CA ARG A 34 -3.67 8.85 9.84
C ARG A 34 -3.73 10.39 9.90
N ASN A 35 -3.70 10.95 11.10
CA ASN A 35 -3.78 12.36 11.43
C ASN A 35 -2.38 12.92 11.79
N ALA A 36 -1.32 12.12 11.65
CA ALA A 36 0.05 12.58 11.89
C ALA A 36 0.46 13.59 10.82
N PHE A 37 0.94 14.76 11.26
CA PHE A 37 1.58 15.73 10.39
C PHE A 37 3.03 15.27 10.09
N PRO A 38 3.50 15.34 8.82
CA PRO A 38 2.77 15.84 7.65
C PRO A 38 1.76 14.83 7.10
N PRO A 39 0.67 15.30 6.46
CA PRO A 39 -0.33 14.43 5.87
C PRO A 39 0.30 13.47 4.85
N CYS A 40 -0.29 12.28 4.71
CA CYS A 40 0.20 11.25 3.82
C CYS A 40 0.25 11.75 2.36
N ALA A 41 1.45 11.96 1.81
CA ALA A 41 1.64 12.50 0.46
C ALA A 41 1.49 11.46 -0.67
N CYS A 42 0.90 10.29 -0.40
CA CYS A 42 0.74 9.25 -1.40
C CYS A 42 -0.28 9.67 -2.49
N PRO A 43 -0.17 9.16 -3.73
CA PRO A 43 -1.06 9.57 -4.82
C PRO A 43 -2.55 9.40 -4.54
N LEU A 44 -2.92 8.44 -3.68
CA LEU A 44 -4.30 8.20 -3.29
C LEU A 44 -4.88 9.36 -2.45
N HIS A 45 -4.17 9.78 -1.41
CA HIS A 45 -4.62 10.86 -0.51
C HIS A 45 -4.40 12.24 -1.13
N ARG A 46 -3.36 12.44 -1.96
CA ARG A 46 -3.17 13.67 -2.74
C ARG A 46 -4.37 14.00 -3.64
N ARG A 47 -5.00 12.98 -4.22
CA ARG A 47 -6.19 13.17 -5.09
C ARG A 47 -7.46 13.50 -4.30
N GLN A 48 -7.53 13.10 -3.03
CA GLN A 48 -8.66 13.43 -2.16
C GLN A 48 -8.58 14.87 -1.65
N GLU A 49 -7.38 15.39 -1.37
CA GLU A 49 -7.19 16.80 -0.99
C GLU A 49 -7.57 17.79 -2.11
N ALA A 50 -7.32 17.43 -3.37
CA ALA A 50 -7.66 18.29 -4.51
C ALA A 50 -9.17 18.30 -4.88
N ALA A 51 -9.98 17.48 -4.21
CA ALA A 51 -11.43 17.36 -4.46
C ALA A 51 -12.29 18.11 -3.42
N LEU A 52 -11.68 18.99 -2.62
CA LEU A 52 -12.33 19.86 -1.62
C LEU A 52 -12.24 21.33 -2.04
#